data_AF-A0A4Y9SND0-F1
#
_entry.id   AF-A0A4Y9SND0-F1
#
_cell.length_a   1.000
_cell.length_b   1.000
_cell.length_c   1.000
_cell.angle_alpha   90.00
_cell.angle_beta   90.00
_cell.angle_gamma   90.00
#
_symmetry.space_group_name_H-M   'P 1'
#
loop_
_entity.id
_entity.type
_entity.pdbx_description
1 polymer ?
#
loop_
_entity_poly.entity_id
_entity_poly.type
_entity_poly.pdbx_seq_one_letter_code
_entity_poly.pdbx_strand_id
1 'polypeptide(L)'
;MKTRTLLVRWIYLVVALHLLAGVLLPLCAGTALTQAYRRSIEAYFFSGAAPQAAGALHAWWLSLFGPTVQAAAIWMAGLAVLGDQQRNAYAWLMLILGVVVWAPQDMLISARADCWTNVWIDAAAVIVMLPPLLWLCKLDLTGKRKAG
;
A
#
# COMPACT_ATOMS: atom_id res chain seq x y z
N MET A 1 -11.54 -3.25 25.36
CA MET A 1 -11.07 -1.90 24.95
C MET A 1 -9.61 -1.88 24.50
N LYS A 2 -8.67 -2.46 25.27
CA LYS A 2 -7.22 -2.48 24.93
C LYS A 2 -6.89 -2.96 23.50
N THR A 3 -7.52 -4.04 23.03
CA THR A 3 -7.29 -4.59 21.67
C THR A 3 -7.65 -3.63 20.56
N ARG A 4 -8.82 -2.96 20.62
CA ARG A 4 -9.23 -2.00 19.57
C ARG A 4 -8.24 -0.85 19.47
N THR A 5 -7.85 -0.27 20.61
CA THR A 5 -6.89 0.84 20.65
C THR A 5 -5.55 0.45 20.04
N LEU A 6 -5.06 -0.77 20.29
CA LEU A 6 -3.84 -1.29 19.68
C LEU A 6 -3.98 -1.38 18.15
N LEU A 7 -5.09 -1.94 17.67
CA LEU A 7 -5.35 -2.07 16.23
C LEU A 7 -5.47 -0.71 15.54
N VAL A 8 -6.13 0.27 16.15
CA VAL A 8 -6.19 1.64 15.61
C VAL A 8 -4.81 2.27 15.52
N ARG A 9 -4.00 2.19 16.59
CA ARG A 9 -2.62 2.69 16.60
C ARG A 9 -1.77 2.02 15.53
N TRP A 10 -1.99 0.72 15.32
CA TRP A 10 -1.34 -0.02 14.24
C TRP A 10 -1.73 0.52 12.87
N ILE A 11 -3.02 0.77 12.61
CA ILE A 11 -3.44 1.37 11.33
C ILE A 11 -2.81 2.76 11.13
N TYR A 12 -2.76 3.60 12.17
CA TYR A 12 -2.08 4.90 12.05
C TYR A 12 -0.59 4.76 11.73
N LEU A 13 0.10 3.81 12.36
CA LEU A 13 1.49 3.52 12.04
C LEU A 13 1.64 3.10 10.57
N VAL A 14 0.80 2.17 10.10
CA VAL A 14 0.83 1.70 8.71
C VAL A 14 0.56 2.85 7.74
N VAL A 15 -0.40 3.72 8.01
CA VAL A 15 -0.68 4.92 7.19
C VAL A 15 0.55 5.85 7.14
N ALA A 16 1.20 6.11 8.28
CA ALA A 16 2.41 6.93 8.32
C ALA A 16 3.56 6.30 7.51
N LEU A 17 3.71 4.98 7.56
CA LEU A 17 4.70 4.25 6.76
C LEU A 17 4.41 4.35 5.26
N HIS A 18 3.14 4.31 4.82
CA HIS A 18 2.79 4.52 3.42
C HIS A 18 3.10 5.94 2.97
N LEU A 19 2.77 6.95 3.80
CA LEU A 19 3.09 8.34 3.49
C LEU A 19 4.61 8.53 3.35
N LEU A 20 5.39 7.98 4.29
CA LEU A 20 6.85 8.01 4.25
C LEU A 20 7.39 7.29 3.01
N ALA A 21 6.88 6.09 2.68
CA ALA A 21 7.27 5.37 1.47
C ALA A 21 7.01 6.22 0.22
N GLY A 22 5.86 6.87 0.13
CA GLY A 22 5.52 7.77 -0.97
C GLY A 22 6.45 8.99 -1.09
N VAL A 23 7.05 9.47 0.02
CA VAL A 23 8.09 10.51 0.00
C VAL A 23 9.44 9.93 -0.43
N LEU A 24 9.79 8.73 0.04
CA LEU A 24 11.10 8.11 -0.24
C LEU A 24 11.22 7.63 -1.69
N LEU A 25 10.14 7.17 -2.31
CA LEU A 25 10.13 6.68 -3.69
C LEU A 25 10.82 7.64 -4.68
N PRO A 26 10.41 8.93 -4.82
CA PRO A 26 11.05 9.86 -5.74
C PRO A 26 12.48 10.23 -5.33
N LEU A 27 12.77 10.29 -4.04
CA LEU A 27 14.11 10.63 -3.54
C LEU A 27 15.14 9.53 -3.85
N CYS A 28 14.70 8.27 -3.85
CA CYS A 28 15.56 7.12 -4.08
C CYS A 28 15.46 6.56 -5.50
N ALA A 29 14.57 7.09 -6.34
CA ALA A 29 14.18 6.47 -7.60
C ALA A 29 15.30 6.31 -8.62
N GLY A 30 16.30 7.19 -8.61
CA GLY A 30 17.48 7.14 -9.50
C GLY A 30 18.72 6.50 -8.87
N THR A 31 18.66 6.12 -7.59
CA THR A 31 19.84 5.67 -6.82
C THR A 31 20.18 4.21 -7.06
N ALA A 32 21.31 3.75 -6.48
CA ALA A 32 21.72 2.35 -6.47
C ALA A 32 20.73 1.45 -5.69
N LEU A 33 20.02 2.00 -4.69
CA LEU A 33 19.04 1.26 -3.89
C LEU A 33 17.95 0.63 -4.76
N THR A 34 17.50 1.35 -5.78
CA THR A 34 16.42 0.94 -6.69
C THR A 34 16.96 0.35 -7.99
N GLN A 35 18.29 0.30 -8.18
CA GLN A 35 18.90 -0.14 -9.43
C GLN A 35 18.63 -1.62 -9.73
N ALA A 36 18.76 -2.51 -8.73
CA ALA A 36 18.50 -3.93 -8.90
C ALA A 36 17.03 -4.17 -9.31
N TYR A 37 16.10 -3.46 -8.67
CA TYR A 37 14.68 -3.46 -9.01
C TYR A 37 14.40 -2.96 -10.43
N ARG A 38 14.97 -1.82 -10.84
CA ARG A 38 14.80 -1.31 -12.21
C ARG A 38 15.33 -2.30 -13.24
N ARG A 39 16.49 -2.93 -12.97
CA ARG A 39 17.07 -3.95 -13.86
C ARG A 39 16.23 -5.22 -13.97
N SER A 40 15.55 -5.65 -12.89
CA SER A 40 14.65 -6.81 -12.98
C SER A 40 13.46 -6.52 -13.89
N ILE A 41 12.95 -5.29 -13.89
CA ILE A 41 11.90 -4.86 -14.83
C ILE A 41 12.46 -4.80 -16.26
N GLU A 42 13.64 -4.22 -16.46
CA GLU A 42 14.28 -4.16 -17.78
C GLU A 42 14.47 -5.54 -18.40
N ALA A 43 14.86 -6.55 -17.61
CA ALA A 43 15.06 -7.91 -18.09
C ALA A 43 13.76 -8.59 -18.60
N TYR A 44 12.59 -8.14 -18.16
CA TYR A 44 11.31 -8.62 -18.67
C TYR A 44 10.96 -7.96 -20.03
N PHE A 45 11.21 -6.65 -20.16
CA PHE A 45 10.83 -5.89 -21.36
C PHE A 45 11.86 -5.97 -22.50
N PHE A 46 13.12 -6.27 -22.19
CA PHE A 46 14.20 -6.30 -23.18
C PHE A 46 14.93 -7.65 -23.13
N SER A 47 15.05 -8.32 -24.27
CA SER A 47 15.77 -9.61 -24.41
C SER A 47 17.31 -9.47 -24.46
N GLY A 48 17.83 -8.26 -24.29
CA GLY A 48 19.25 -7.92 -24.37
C GLY A 48 19.58 -6.67 -23.57
N ALA A 49 20.65 -5.95 -23.95
CA ALA A 49 20.98 -4.70 -23.28
C ALA A 49 19.83 -3.69 -23.41
N ALA A 50 19.29 -3.24 -22.27
CA ALA A 50 18.25 -2.23 -22.26
C ALA A 50 18.77 -0.92 -22.89
N PRO A 51 17.95 -0.18 -23.64
CA PRO A 51 18.33 1.13 -24.17
C PRO A 51 18.80 2.04 -23.03
N GLN A 52 19.78 2.91 -23.30
CA GLN A 52 20.33 3.82 -22.28
C GLN A 52 19.26 4.68 -21.60
N ALA A 53 18.18 5.02 -22.32
CA ALA A 53 17.06 5.78 -21.80
C ALA A 53 16.11 4.99 -20.87
N ALA A 54 16.15 3.65 -20.87
CA ALA A 54 15.24 2.82 -20.08
C ALA A 54 15.39 3.06 -18.57
N GLY A 55 16.62 3.21 -18.08
CA GLY A 55 16.88 3.48 -16.68
C GLY A 55 16.29 4.83 -16.21
N ALA A 56 16.38 5.87 -17.06
CA ALA A 56 15.78 7.17 -16.78
C ALA A 56 14.24 7.11 -16.80
N LEU A 57 13.66 6.37 -17.75
CA LEU A 57 12.22 6.14 -17.83
C LEU A 57 11.69 5.41 -16.58
N HIS A 58 12.38 4.36 -16.11
CA HIS A 58 11.99 3.64 -14.90
C HIS A 58 12.14 4.49 -13.64
N ALA A 59 13.21 5.28 -13.53
CA ALA A 59 13.37 6.22 -12.42
C ALA A 59 12.26 7.29 -12.42
N TRP A 60 11.86 7.78 -13.60
CA TRP A 60 10.73 8.70 -13.74
C TRP A 60 9.41 8.05 -13.29
N TRP A 61 9.11 6.83 -13.75
CA TRP A 61 7.92 6.09 -13.32
C TRP A 61 7.89 5.88 -11.81
N LEU A 62 8.99 5.40 -11.23
CA LEU A 62 9.09 5.17 -9.79
C LEU A 62 8.92 6.46 -8.99
N SER A 63 9.42 7.59 -9.52
CA SER A 63 9.23 8.91 -8.90
C SER A 63 7.76 9.34 -8.95
N LEU A 64 7.08 9.08 -10.06
CA LEU A 64 5.66 9.45 -10.24
C LEU A 64 4.73 8.65 -9.31
N PHE A 65 5.10 7.40 -8.99
CA PHE A 65 4.37 6.59 -8.01
C PHE A 65 4.41 7.19 -6.60
N GLY A 66 5.46 7.92 -6.23
CA GLY A 66 5.60 8.52 -4.91
C GLY A 66 4.40 9.39 -4.50
N PRO A 67 4.12 10.49 -5.23
CA PRO A 67 2.95 11.33 -4.98
C PRO A 67 1.62 10.56 -4.98
N THR A 68 1.47 9.54 -5.83
CA THR A 68 0.27 8.67 -5.83
C THR A 68 0.11 7.91 -4.52
N VAL A 69 1.19 7.31 -4.01
CA VAL A 69 1.20 6.61 -2.72
C VAL A 69 0.94 7.59 -1.56
N GLN A 70 1.48 8.82 -1.63
CA GLN A 70 1.20 9.86 -0.62
C GLN A 70 -0.28 10.26 -0.62
N ALA A 71 -0.89 10.48 -1.80
CA ALA A 71 -2.31 10.80 -1.90
C ALA A 71 -3.18 9.67 -1.33
N ALA A 72 -2.86 8.42 -1.66
CA ALA A 72 -3.53 7.26 -1.08
C ALA A 72 -3.39 7.22 0.44
N ALA A 73 -2.19 7.47 0.98
CA ALA A 73 -1.95 7.51 2.42
C ALA A 73 -2.75 8.62 3.13
N ILE A 74 -2.93 9.79 2.49
CA ILE A 74 -3.77 10.88 3.02
C ILE A 74 -5.24 10.45 3.10
N TRP A 75 -5.78 9.82 2.05
CA TRP A 75 -7.14 9.30 2.09
C TRP A 75 -7.29 8.18 3.11
N MET A 76 -6.29 7.32 3.24
CA MET A 76 -6.26 6.29 4.28
C MET A 76 -6.28 6.91 5.68
N ALA A 77 -5.52 7.97 5.92
CA ALA A 77 -5.53 8.72 7.18
C ALA A 77 -6.92 9.26 7.49
N GLY A 78 -7.58 9.89 6.50
CA GLY A 78 -8.94 10.41 6.64
C GLY A 78 -9.93 9.31 7.04
N LEU A 79 -9.92 8.17 6.35
CA LEU A 79 -10.77 7.03 6.70
C LEU A 79 -10.43 6.43 8.06
N ALA A 80 -9.15 6.34 8.42
CA ALA A 80 -8.73 5.84 9.73
C ALA A 80 -9.19 6.76 10.87
N VAL A 81 -9.12 8.09 10.69
CA VAL A 81 -9.65 9.08 11.65
C VAL A 81 -11.16 8.94 11.79
N LEU A 82 -11.91 8.82 10.69
CA LEU A 82 -13.36 8.61 10.73
C LEU A 82 -13.72 7.29 11.43
N GLY A 83 -13.01 6.21 11.09
CA GLY A 83 -13.19 4.90 11.70
C GLY A 83 -12.92 4.92 13.21
N ASP A 84 -11.85 5.60 13.64
CA ASP A 84 -11.50 5.69 15.05
C ASP A 84 -12.49 6.54 15.84
N GLN A 85 -12.61 7.82 15.47
CA GLN A 85 -13.33 8.84 16.25
C GLN A 85 -14.84 8.58 16.29
N GLN A 86 -15.42 8.08 15.20
CA GLN A 86 -16.86 7.83 15.09
C GLN A 86 -17.24 6.37 15.31
N ARG A 87 -16.27 5.49 15.55
CA ARG A 87 -16.46 4.02 15.56
C ARG A 87 -17.19 3.55 14.30
N ASN A 88 -16.79 4.10 13.15
CA ASN A 88 -17.49 3.90 11.90
C ASN A 88 -16.95 2.66 11.17
N ALA A 89 -17.68 1.55 11.28
CA ALA A 89 -17.32 0.32 10.58
C ALA A 89 -17.24 0.46 9.05
N TYR A 90 -18.01 1.37 8.45
CA TYR A 90 -17.95 1.61 7.00
C TYR A 90 -16.62 2.22 6.58
N ALA A 91 -15.99 3.04 7.43
CA ALA A 91 -14.67 3.59 7.12
C ALA A 91 -13.60 2.48 7.06
N TRP A 92 -13.66 1.51 8.00
CA TRP A 92 -12.81 0.31 7.94
C TRP A 92 -13.11 -0.54 6.69
N LEU A 93 -14.40 -0.70 6.34
CA LEU A 93 -14.81 -1.43 5.14
C LEU A 93 -14.27 -0.78 3.87
N MET A 94 -14.30 0.55 3.75
CA MET A 94 -13.76 1.24 2.58
C MET A 94 -12.25 1.03 2.43
N LEU A 95 -11.50 1.02 3.54
CA LEU A 95 -10.07 0.65 3.51
C LEU A 95 -9.86 -0.80 3.05
N ILE A 96 -10.67 -1.74 3.53
CA ILE A 96 -10.63 -3.15 3.10
C ILE A 96 -10.90 -3.27 1.60
N LEU A 97 -11.95 -2.61 1.10
CA LEU A 97 -12.29 -2.64 -0.32
C LEU A 97 -11.17 -2.06 -1.18
N GLY A 98 -10.54 -0.96 -0.73
CA GLY A 98 -9.37 -0.40 -1.41
C GLY A 98 -8.25 -1.43 -1.56
N VAL A 99 -7.89 -2.12 -0.48
CA VAL A 99 -6.85 -3.16 -0.49
C VAL A 99 -7.23 -4.35 -1.38
N VAL A 100 -8.48 -4.84 -1.28
CA VAL A 100 -8.98 -6.00 -2.03
C VAL A 100 -9.11 -5.71 -3.52
N VAL A 101 -9.40 -4.47 -3.91
CA VAL A 101 -9.44 -4.08 -5.33
C VAL A 101 -8.03 -3.90 -5.88
N TRP A 102 -7.15 -3.20 -5.14
CA TRP A 102 -5.81 -2.88 -5.62
C TRP A 102 -4.88 -4.10 -5.66
N ALA A 103 -4.66 -4.78 -4.52
CA ALA A 103 -3.56 -5.73 -4.38
C ALA A 103 -3.64 -6.93 -5.35
N PRO A 104 -4.80 -7.59 -5.59
CA PRO A 104 -4.85 -8.72 -6.51
C PRO A 104 -4.49 -8.35 -7.95
N GLN A 105 -4.88 -7.14 -8.38
CA GLN A 105 -4.57 -6.67 -9.74
C GLN A 105 -3.09 -6.34 -9.89
N ASP A 106 -2.52 -5.63 -8.92
CA ASP A 106 -1.11 -5.25 -8.91
C ASP A 106 -0.18 -6.47 -8.87
N MET A 107 -0.50 -7.42 -7.96
CA MET A 107 0.22 -8.68 -7.84
C MET A 107 0.12 -9.54 -9.11
N LEU A 108 -1.07 -9.61 -9.74
CA LEU A 108 -1.25 -10.39 -10.97
C LEU A 108 -0.45 -9.80 -12.15
N ILE A 109 -0.47 -8.47 -12.31
CA ILE A 109 0.30 -7.77 -13.35
C ILE A 109 1.80 -8.01 -13.10
N SER A 110 2.25 -7.86 -11.86
CA SER A 110 3.65 -8.06 -11.48
C SER A 110 4.13 -9.51 -11.66
N ALA A 111 3.31 -10.50 -11.29
CA ALA A 111 3.65 -11.91 -11.48
C ALA A 111 3.77 -12.28 -12.97
N ARG A 112 2.91 -11.73 -13.84
CA ARG A 112 3.03 -11.91 -15.30
C ARG A 112 4.33 -11.33 -15.86
N ALA A 113 4.86 -10.30 -15.20
CA ALA A 113 6.12 -9.66 -15.56
C ALA A 113 7.36 -10.25 -14.86
N ASP A 114 7.21 -11.40 -14.18
CA ASP A 114 8.25 -12.02 -13.32
C ASP A 114 8.84 -11.07 -12.25
N CYS A 115 8.11 -10.00 -11.93
CA CYS A 115 8.50 -8.96 -10.99
C CYS A 115 8.10 -9.34 -9.56
N TRP A 116 8.66 -10.45 -9.05
CA TRP A 116 8.31 -11.01 -7.74
C TRP A 116 8.53 -10.06 -6.56
N THR A 117 9.45 -9.10 -6.69
CA THR A 117 9.66 -8.08 -5.65
C THR A 117 8.38 -7.29 -5.38
N ASN A 118 7.62 -6.89 -6.42
CA ASN A 118 6.33 -6.21 -6.24
C ASN A 118 5.33 -7.12 -5.54
N VAL A 119 5.22 -8.38 -5.97
CA VAL A 119 4.30 -9.36 -5.38
C VAL A 119 4.54 -9.52 -3.87
N TRP A 120 5.81 -9.56 -3.45
CA TRP A 120 6.16 -9.65 -2.03
C TRP A 120 5.85 -8.38 -1.25
N ILE A 121 6.10 -7.20 -1.84
CA ILE A 121 5.76 -5.91 -1.24
C ILE A 121 4.24 -5.78 -1.04
N ASP A 122 3.46 -6.13 -2.06
CA ASP A 122 2.00 -6.07 -2.02
C ASP A 122 1.43 -7.08 -1.01
N ALA A 123 1.97 -8.31 -1.00
CA ALA A 123 1.60 -9.32 -0.01
C ALA A 123 1.88 -8.84 1.42
N ALA A 124 3.02 -8.18 1.66
CA ALA A 124 3.33 -7.59 2.95
C ALA A 124 2.30 -6.51 3.32
N ALA A 125 1.94 -5.61 2.39
CA ALA A 125 0.91 -4.59 2.60
C ALA A 125 -0.45 -5.21 2.97
N VAL A 126 -0.88 -6.26 2.26
CA VAL A 126 -2.11 -7.00 2.56
C VAL A 126 -2.05 -7.62 3.96
N ILE A 127 -0.96 -8.28 4.31
CA ILE A 127 -0.80 -8.97 5.61
C ILE A 127 -0.81 -7.96 6.78
N VAL A 128 -0.18 -6.80 6.63
CA VAL A 128 -0.13 -5.80 7.71
C VAL A 128 -1.43 -5.00 7.84
N MET A 129 -2.22 -4.87 6.77
CA MET A 129 -3.45 -4.07 6.77
C MET A 129 -4.72 -4.88 6.98
N LEU A 130 -4.89 -5.99 6.26
CA LEU A 130 -6.19 -6.64 6.13
C LEU A 130 -6.67 -7.28 7.45
N PRO A 131 -5.84 -8.04 8.20
CA PRO A 131 -6.26 -8.60 9.49
C PRO A 131 -6.74 -7.55 10.52
N PRO A 132 -5.98 -6.47 10.82
CA PRO A 132 -6.44 -5.47 11.78
C PRO A 132 -7.68 -4.71 11.31
N LEU A 133 -7.80 -4.42 10.01
CA LEU A 133 -8.99 -3.76 9.45
C LEU A 133 -10.24 -4.63 9.58
N LEU A 134 -10.16 -5.92 9.22
CA LEU A 134 -11.27 -6.87 9.37
C LEU A 134 -11.73 -6.95 10.83
N TRP A 135 -10.77 -6.99 11.76
CA TRP A 135 -11.06 -7.04 13.18
C TRP A 135 -11.74 -5.77 13.69
N LEU A 136 -11.23 -4.58 13.30
CA LEU A 136 -11.84 -3.29 13.65
C LEU A 136 -13.26 -3.17 13.09
N CYS A 137 -13.46 -3.55 11.83
CA CYS A 137 -14.78 -3.58 11.19
C CYS A 137 -15.77 -4.45 11.97
N LYS A 138 -15.37 -5.69 12.33
CA LYS A 138 -16.20 -6.61 13.12
C LYS A 138 -16.55 -6.05 14.50
N LEU A 139 -15.59 -5.46 15.20
CA LEU A 139 -15.79 -4.91 16.54
C LEU A 139 -16.80 -3.76 16.51
N ASP A 140 -16.63 -2.82 15.57
CA ASP A 140 -17.48 -1.63 15.49
C ASP A 140 -18.88 -1.96 14.92
N LEU A 141 -19.02 -2.97 14.04
CA LEU A 141 -20.34 -3.50 13.62
C LEU A 141 -21.12 -4.14 14.77
N THR A 142 -20.42 -4.91 15.62
CA THR A 142 -21.04 -5.60 16.75
C THR A 142 -21.41 -4.60 17.85
N GLY A 143 -20.59 -3.56 18.04
CA GLY A 143 -20.89 -2.45 18.94
C GLY A 143 -22.20 -1.73 18.59
N LYS A 144 -22.42 -1.43 17.29
CA LYS A 144 -23.67 -0.81 16.82
C LYS A 144 -24.92 -1.67 17.10
N ARG A 145 -24.84 -2.99 16.85
CA ARG A 145 -25.97 -3.90 17.08
C ARG A 145 -26.40 -4.06 18.53
N LYS A 146 -25.52 -3.78 19.50
CA LYS A 146 -25.85 -3.84 20.93
C LYS A 146 -26.44 -2.53 21.48
N ALA A 147 -26.39 -1.45 20.70
CA ALA A 147 -26.80 -0.12 21.11
C ALA A 147 -28.17 0.31 20.54
N GLY A 148 -28.76 -0.50 19.67
CA GLY A 148 -30.14 -0.36 19.17
C GLY A 148 -30.96 -1.56 19.59
#